data_AF-A0A9D2W386-F1
#
_entry.id   AF-A0A9D2W386-F1
#
_cell.length_a   1.000
_cell.length_b   1.000
_cell.length_c   1.000
_cell.angle_alpha   90.00
_cell.angle_beta   90.00
_cell.angle_gamma   90.00
#
_symmetry.space_group_name_H-M   'P 1'
#
loop_
_entity.id
_entity.type
_entity.pdbx_description
1 polymer ?
#
loop_
_entity_poly.entity_id
_entity_poly.type
_entity_poly.pdbx_seq_one_letter_code
_entity_poly.pdbx_strand_id
1 'polypeptide(L)'
;MRKILNSNLWMGVLITLLTGLIIWAVFFIESDNQKIAVFAIVGVLITAITSVVTVNLSTQKAKEKEYELMLVKEKQKVFNHFFNVLFEIIISSKEHRKTNMPLVIKEYMNFKRGLMIWGSEEGINSFITFDRVFQNLSKEGHLDENEKIASLSVIEIILKSIRKDLKYSVSDKIFLTGVLLGIKEQQILKNL
;
A
#
# COMPACT_ATOMS: atom_id res chain seq x y z
N MET A 1 -20.99 3.34 13.18
CA MET A 1 -21.55 4.47 12.39
C MET A 1 -22.45 5.42 13.20
N ARG A 2 -23.43 4.96 14.00
CA ARG A 2 -24.30 5.86 14.81
C ARG A 2 -23.58 6.87 15.71
N LYS A 3 -22.44 6.49 16.34
CA LYS A 3 -21.65 7.40 17.20
C LYS A 3 -20.99 8.56 16.43
N ILE A 4 -20.51 8.32 15.21
CA ILE A 4 -19.86 9.35 14.38
C ILE A 4 -20.93 10.32 13.84
N LEU A 5 -22.09 9.79 13.45
CA LEU A 5 -23.22 10.60 12.98
C LEU A 5 -23.73 11.56 14.08
N ASN A 6 -23.84 11.07 15.33
CA ASN A 6 -24.22 11.91 16.46
C ASN A 6 -23.17 12.98 16.76
N SER A 7 -21.87 12.65 16.71
CA SER A 7 -20.80 13.62 16.97
C SER A 7 -20.79 14.76 15.95
N ASN A 8 -21.03 14.47 14.67
CA ASN A 8 -21.07 15.49 13.62
C ASN A 8 -22.30 16.41 13.75
N LEU A 9 -23.43 15.85 14.18
CA LEU A 9 -24.64 16.63 14.46
C LEU A 9 -24.43 17.62 15.62
N TRP A 10 -23.83 17.16 16.73
CA TRP A 10 -23.55 18.02 17.88
C TRP A 10 -22.50 19.10 17.56
N MET A 11 -21.48 18.81 16.75
CA MET A 11 -20.55 19.84 16.27
C MET A 11 -21.26 20.88 15.40
N GLY A 12 -22.16 20.45 14.50
CA GLY A 12 -22.96 21.35 13.69
C GLY A 12 -23.78 22.32 14.54
N VAL A 13 -24.53 21.80 15.52
CA VAL A 13 -25.31 22.59 16.48
C VAL A 13 -24.43 23.60 17.22
N LEU A 14 -23.25 23.18 17.68
CA LEU A 14 -22.35 24.01 18.47
C LEU A 14 -21.69 25.12 17.64
N ILE A 15 -21.36 24.84 16.37
CA ILE A 15 -20.89 25.85 15.42
C ILE A 15 -21.98 26.88 15.15
N THR A 16 -23.23 26.44 14.90
CA THR A 16 -24.36 27.37 14.70
C THR A 16 -24.61 28.25 15.92
N LEU A 17 -24.48 27.70 17.13
CA LEU A 17 -24.62 28.44 18.39
C LEU A 17 -23.53 29.52 18.52
N LEU A 18 -22.26 29.17 18.26
CA LEU A 18 -21.15 30.12 18.31
C LEU A 18 -21.28 31.23 17.27
N THR A 19 -21.68 30.90 16.04
CA THR A 19 -21.95 31.92 15.02
C THR A 19 -23.13 32.81 15.40
N GLY A 20 -24.18 32.25 16.02
CA GLY A 20 -25.31 33.02 16.54
C GLY A 20 -24.90 34.00 17.64
N LEU A 21 -24.03 33.57 18.56
CA LEU A 21 -23.47 34.43 19.62
C LEU A 21 -22.63 35.58 19.06
N ILE A 22 -21.82 35.30 18.03
CA ILE A 22 -21.02 36.33 17.35
C ILE A 22 -21.95 37.35 16.67
N ILE A 23 -22.96 36.89 15.92
CA ILE A 23 -23.92 37.77 15.24
C ILE A 23 -24.67 38.63 16.27
N TRP A 24 -25.16 38.01 17.34
CA TRP A 24 -25.86 38.73 18.40
C TRP A 24 -24.96 39.79 19.07
N ALA A 25 -23.72 39.45 19.39
CA ALA A 25 -22.77 40.38 20.00
C ALA A 25 -22.42 41.58 19.10
N VAL A 26 -22.36 41.37 17.78
CA VAL A 26 -22.06 42.45 16.82
C VAL A 26 -23.24 43.41 16.67
N PHE A 27 -24.46 42.89 16.57
CA PHE A 27 -25.64 43.70 16.22
C PHE A 27 -26.41 44.27 17.42
N PHE A 28 -26.39 43.61 18.58
CA PHE A 28 -27.27 43.96 19.70
C PHE A 28 -26.56 44.48 20.95
N ILE A 29 -25.23 44.36 21.04
CA ILE A 29 -24.47 44.96 22.14
C ILE A 29 -23.98 46.33 21.68
N GLU A 30 -24.26 47.39 22.44
CA GLU A 30 -23.75 48.74 22.14
C GLU A 30 -22.43 49.02 22.87
N SER A 31 -22.23 48.41 24.04
CA SER A 31 -21.04 48.56 24.88
C SER A 31 -19.83 47.78 24.33
N ASP A 32 -18.76 48.50 24.00
CA ASP A 32 -17.51 47.88 23.52
C ASP A 32 -16.87 46.95 24.54
N ASN A 33 -16.93 47.29 25.84
CA ASN A 33 -16.41 46.44 26.91
C ASN A 33 -17.15 45.09 26.99
N GLN A 34 -18.47 45.09 26.79
CA GLN A 34 -19.26 43.86 26.77
C GLN A 34 -19.01 43.03 25.51
N LYS A 35 -18.82 43.67 24.34
CA LYS A 35 -18.42 42.98 23.10
C LYS A 35 -17.10 42.23 23.27
N ILE A 36 -16.09 42.91 23.82
CA ILE A 36 -14.76 42.33 24.06
C ILE A 36 -14.87 41.09 24.96
N ALA A 37 -15.67 41.17 26.04
CA ALA A 37 -15.88 40.04 26.94
C ALA A 37 -16.53 38.83 26.23
N VAL A 38 -17.55 39.06 25.40
CA VAL A 38 -18.21 37.99 24.63
C VAL A 38 -17.25 37.37 23.61
N PHE A 39 -16.49 38.19 22.87
CA PHE A 39 -15.49 37.68 21.93
C PHE A 39 -14.37 36.88 22.62
N ALA A 40 -13.93 37.30 23.81
CA ALA A 40 -12.96 36.55 24.59
C ALA A 40 -13.47 35.15 24.96
N ILE A 41 -14.72 35.05 25.42
CA ILE A 41 -15.35 33.75 25.75
C ILE A 41 -15.47 32.88 24.51
N VAL A 42 -15.97 33.44 23.39
CA VAL A 42 -16.10 32.72 22.13
C VAL A 42 -14.74 32.22 21.63
N GLY A 43 -13.70 33.04 21.73
CA GLY A 43 -12.33 32.66 21.35
C GLY A 43 -11.79 31.48 22.17
N VAL A 44 -12.02 31.47 23.49
CA VAL A 44 -11.66 30.35 24.37
C VAL A 44 -12.42 29.08 23.96
N LEU A 45 -13.72 29.19 23.68
CA LEU A 45 -14.53 28.05 23.25
C LEU A 45 -14.06 27.48 21.90
N ILE A 46 -13.79 28.32 20.91
CA ILE A 46 -13.25 27.89 19.60
C ILE A 46 -11.92 27.16 19.78
N THR A 47 -11.04 27.67 20.64
CA THR A 47 -9.75 27.06 20.93
C THR A 47 -9.91 25.68 21.57
N ALA A 48 -10.80 25.57 22.56
CA ALA A 48 -11.11 24.30 23.22
C ALA A 48 -11.67 23.25 22.23
N ILE A 49 -12.59 23.65 21.35
CA ILE A 49 -13.19 22.76 20.34
C ILE A 49 -12.13 22.33 19.33
N THR A 50 -11.34 23.28 18.81
CA THR A 50 -10.29 23.00 17.82
C THR A 50 -9.28 21.99 18.37
N SER A 51 -8.92 22.12 19.65
CA SER A 51 -8.06 21.15 20.33
C SER A 51 -8.65 19.73 20.33
N VAL A 52 -9.90 19.58 20.77
CA VAL A 52 -10.58 18.26 20.81
C VAL A 52 -10.72 17.66 19.42
N VAL A 53 -11.14 18.45 18.43
CA VAL A 53 -11.27 18.00 17.03
C VAL A 53 -9.91 17.57 16.48
N THR A 54 -8.86 18.35 16.71
CA THR A 54 -7.51 18.06 16.24
C THR A 54 -6.98 16.75 16.84
N VAL A 55 -7.14 16.56 18.16
CA VAL A 55 -6.73 15.33 18.85
C VAL A 55 -7.52 14.12 18.35
N ASN A 56 -8.82 14.26 18.11
CA ASN A 56 -9.64 13.15 17.62
C ASN A 56 -9.25 12.75 16.18
N LEU A 57 -9.13 13.73 15.29
CA LEU A 57 -8.70 13.51 13.91
C LEU A 57 -7.29 12.92 13.83
N SER A 58 -6.35 13.41 14.65
CA SER A 58 -4.98 12.89 14.68
C SER A 58 -4.95 11.45 15.18
N THR A 59 -5.72 11.13 16.22
CA THR A 59 -5.83 9.78 16.76
C THR A 59 -6.46 8.81 15.75
N GLN A 60 -7.52 9.25 15.05
CA GLN A 60 -8.16 8.43 14.03
C GLN A 60 -7.21 8.15 12.86
N LYS A 61 -6.56 9.19 12.31
CA LYS A 61 -5.57 9.04 11.24
C LYS A 61 -4.39 8.17 11.66
N ALA A 62 -3.95 8.27 12.92
CA ALA A 62 -2.89 7.43 13.46
C ALA A 62 -3.30 5.95 13.47
N LYS A 63 -4.52 5.63 13.94
CA LYS A 63 -5.06 4.26 13.93
C LYS A 63 -5.23 3.71 12.52
N GLU A 64 -5.73 4.51 11.59
CA GLU A 64 -5.86 4.12 10.18
C GLU A 64 -4.49 3.80 9.58
N LYS A 65 -3.49 4.66 9.81
CA LYS A 65 -2.12 4.43 9.35
C LYS A 65 -1.49 3.20 9.99
N GLU A 66 -1.71 2.96 11.28
CA GLU A 66 -1.22 1.77 11.98
C GLU A 66 -1.81 0.49 11.38
N TYR A 67 -3.12 0.48 11.11
CA TYR A 67 -3.79 -0.62 10.44
C TYR A 67 -3.23 -0.87 9.03
N GLU A 68 -3.04 0.19 8.24
CA GLU A 68 -2.44 0.08 6.91
C GLU A 68 -1.01 -0.49 6.97
N LEU A 69 -0.21 -0.04 7.94
CA LEU A 69 1.15 -0.56 8.14
C LEU A 69 1.14 -2.04 8.53
N MET A 70 0.21 -2.47 9.38
CA MET A 70 0.03 -3.88 9.72
C MET A 70 -0.31 -4.72 8.49
N LEU A 71 -1.25 -4.26 7.65
CA LEU A 71 -1.60 -4.94 6.41
C LEU A 71 -0.41 -5.04 5.44
N VAL A 72 0.30 -3.94 5.22
CA VAL A 72 1.48 -3.92 4.34
C VAL A 72 2.56 -4.86 4.88
N LYS A 73 2.76 -4.93 6.20
CA LYS A 73 3.71 -5.85 6.83
C LYS A 73 3.34 -7.31 6.60
N GLU A 74 2.06 -7.69 6.70
CA GLU A 74 1.62 -9.06 6.39
C GLU A 74 1.79 -9.38 4.90
N LYS A 75 1.42 -8.46 4.00
CA LYS A 75 1.67 -8.62 2.55
C LYS A 75 3.16 -8.80 2.24
N GLN A 76 4.03 -8.02 2.88
CA GLN A 76 5.47 -8.15 2.70
C GLN A 76 5.98 -9.54 3.07
N LYS A 77 5.49 -10.14 4.17
CA LYS A 77 5.84 -11.52 4.54
C LYS A 77 5.41 -12.52 3.46
N VAL A 78 4.21 -12.35 2.90
CA VAL A 78 3.71 -13.19 1.80
C VAL A 78 4.65 -13.11 0.60
N PHE A 79 4.99 -11.89 0.15
CA PHE A 79 5.86 -11.72 -1.02
C PHE A 79 7.31 -12.17 -0.75
N ASN A 80 7.76 -12.17 0.51
CA ASN A 80 9.07 -12.72 0.86
C ASN A 80 9.19 -14.21 0.51
N HIS A 81 8.11 -14.99 0.66
CA HIS A 81 8.09 -16.39 0.22
C HIS A 81 8.29 -16.53 -1.29
N PHE A 82 7.69 -15.65 -2.09
CA PHE A 82 7.92 -15.62 -3.54
C PHE A 82 9.38 -15.30 -3.88
N PHE A 83 9.95 -14.28 -3.23
CA PHE A 83 11.35 -13.92 -3.45
C PHE A 83 12.31 -15.04 -3.04
N ASN A 84 12.05 -15.74 -1.93
CA ASN A 84 12.85 -16.89 -1.51
C ASN A 84 12.90 -17.97 -2.60
N VAL A 85 11.74 -18.30 -3.20
CA VAL A 85 11.67 -19.26 -4.31
C VAL A 85 12.47 -18.76 -5.51
N LEU A 86 12.23 -17.51 -5.91
CA LEU A 86 12.85 -16.92 -7.09
C LEU A 86 14.38 -16.87 -6.96
N PHE A 87 14.89 -16.41 -5.81
CA PHE A 87 16.32 -16.35 -5.56
C PHE A 87 16.96 -17.72 -5.38
N GLU A 88 16.30 -18.69 -4.75
CA GLU A 88 16.84 -20.05 -4.63
C GLU A 88 17.03 -20.69 -6.02
N ILE A 89 16.08 -20.49 -6.94
CA ILE A 89 16.20 -20.96 -8.33
C ILE A 89 17.37 -20.27 -9.04
N ILE A 90 17.46 -18.93 -8.94
CA ILE A 90 18.51 -18.14 -9.61
C ILE A 90 19.90 -18.51 -9.08
N ILE A 91 20.07 -18.56 -7.75
CA ILE A 91 21.35 -18.87 -7.11
C ILE A 91 21.76 -20.30 -7.44
N SER A 92 20.84 -21.26 -7.35
CA SER A 92 21.14 -22.65 -7.69
C SER A 92 21.63 -22.81 -9.13
N SER A 93 21.00 -22.07 -10.07
CA SER A 93 21.44 -22.02 -11.47
C SER A 93 22.82 -21.39 -11.63
N LYS A 94 23.10 -20.27 -10.95
CA LYS A 94 24.39 -19.55 -11.04
C LYS A 94 25.55 -20.34 -10.43
N GLU A 95 25.31 -21.04 -9.33
CA GLU A 95 26.32 -21.84 -8.61
C GLU A 95 26.45 -23.27 -9.13
N HIS A 96 25.69 -23.65 -10.16
CA HIS A 96 25.61 -25.02 -10.70
C HIS A 96 25.29 -26.08 -9.62
N ARG A 97 24.56 -25.71 -8.57
CA ARG A 97 24.12 -26.62 -7.50
C ARG A 97 22.70 -27.09 -7.73
N LYS A 98 22.36 -28.25 -7.16
CA LYS A 98 20.97 -28.72 -7.16
C LYS A 98 20.10 -27.75 -6.35
N THR A 99 18.97 -27.36 -6.93
CA THR A 99 17.95 -26.55 -6.26
C THR A 99 17.40 -27.29 -5.04
N ASN A 100 17.25 -26.59 -3.92
CA ASN A 100 16.58 -27.14 -2.74
C ASN A 100 15.07 -27.22 -2.97
N MET A 101 14.64 -28.25 -3.70
CA MET A 101 13.24 -28.46 -4.06
C MET A 101 12.29 -28.52 -2.85
N PRO A 102 12.63 -29.17 -1.72
CA PRO A 102 11.81 -29.10 -0.51
C PRO A 102 11.54 -27.68 -0.01
N LEU A 103 12.57 -26.82 0.01
CA LEU A 103 12.42 -25.40 0.37
C LEU A 103 11.54 -24.67 -0.65
N VAL A 104 11.81 -24.85 -1.94
CA VAL A 104 11.05 -24.22 -3.02
C VAL A 104 9.57 -24.57 -2.94
N ILE A 105 9.23 -25.85 -2.80
CA ILE A 105 7.82 -26.29 -2.70
C ILE A 105 7.15 -25.68 -1.48
N LYS A 106 7.81 -25.68 -0.32
CA LYS A 106 7.28 -25.10 0.92
C LYS A 106 7.01 -23.61 0.77
N GLU A 107 8.00 -22.84 0.34
CA GLU A 107 7.90 -21.39 0.20
C GLU A 107 6.87 -21.01 -0.88
N TYR A 108 6.84 -21.75 -1.98
CA TYR A 108 5.87 -21.55 -3.05
C TYR A 108 4.42 -21.79 -2.60
N MET A 109 4.18 -22.84 -1.80
CA MET A 109 2.84 -23.10 -1.23
C MET A 109 2.45 -22.06 -0.17
N ASN A 110 3.39 -21.60 0.64
CA ASN A 110 3.16 -20.50 1.59
C ASN A 110 2.83 -19.20 0.86
N PHE A 111 3.51 -18.92 -0.26
CA PHE A 111 3.20 -17.79 -1.11
C PHE A 111 1.79 -17.90 -1.71
N LYS A 112 1.43 -19.04 -2.33
CA LYS A 112 0.06 -19.27 -2.86
C LYS A 112 -1.00 -19.05 -1.78
N ARG A 113 -0.81 -19.61 -0.58
CA ARG A 113 -1.70 -19.41 0.56
C ARG A 113 -1.82 -17.93 0.94
N GLY A 114 -0.69 -17.25 1.09
CA GLY A 114 -0.64 -15.85 1.47
C GLY A 114 -1.29 -14.95 0.42
N LEU A 115 -1.08 -15.24 -0.86
CA LEU A 115 -1.65 -14.48 -1.97
C LEU A 115 -3.18 -14.61 -2.02
N MET A 116 -3.74 -15.77 -1.72
CA MET A 116 -5.19 -15.96 -1.63
C MET A 116 -5.83 -15.15 -0.50
N ILE A 117 -5.11 -14.92 0.60
CA ILE A 117 -5.65 -14.21 1.78
C ILE A 117 -5.42 -12.70 1.65
N TRP A 118 -4.23 -12.29 1.20
CA TRP A 118 -3.75 -10.91 1.30
C TRP A 118 -3.45 -10.24 -0.04
N GLY A 119 -3.43 -10.98 -1.14
CA GLY A 119 -3.15 -10.45 -2.47
C GLY A 119 -4.27 -9.55 -2.99
N SER A 120 -3.92 -8.51 -3.74
CA SER A 120 -4.91 -7.79 -4.53
C SER A 120 -5.36 -8.61 -5.74
N GLU A 121 -6.44 -8.20 -6.38
CA GLU A 121 -6.90 -8.78 -7.64
C GLU A 121 -5.83 -8.68 -8.74
N GLU A 122 -5.12 -7.55 -8.84
CA GLU A 122 -4.02 -7.36 -9.79
C GLU A 122 -2.84 -8.30 -9.45
N GLY A 123 -2.53 -8.45 -8.16
CA GLY A 123 -1.54 -9.39 -7.62
C GLY A 123 -1.83 -10.83 -8.01
N ILE A 124 -3.05 -11.27 -7.75
CA ILE A 124 -3.52 -12.62 -8.04
C ILE A 124 -3.49 -12.89 -9.55
N ASN A 125 -4.03 -11.98 -10.37
CA ASN A 125 -4.07 -12.16 -11.83
C ASN A 125 -2.66 -12.19 -12.45
N SER A 126 -1.76 -11.33 -11.96
CA SER A 126 -0.36 -11.34 -12.39
C SER A 126 0.34 -12.67 -12.06
N PHE A 127 0.06 -13.24 -10.88
CA PHE A 127 0.61 -14.52 -10.49
C PHE A 127 0.03 -15.70 -11.28
N ILE A 128 -1.28 -15.72 -11.54
CA ILE A 128 -1.90 -16.76 -12.37
C ILE A 128 -1.28 -16.77 -13.77
N THR A 129 -1.02 -15.58 -14.33
CA THR A 129 -0.34 -15.42 -15.61
C THR A 129 1.08 -15.97 -15.54
N PHE A 130 1.83 -15.62 -14.49
CA PHE A 130 3.16 -16.16 -14.21
C PHE A 130 3.17 -17.68 -14.09
N ASP A 131 2.30 -18.27 -13.28
CA ASP A 131 2.25 -19.71 -13.05
C ASP A 131 1.93 -20.48 -14.34
N ARG A 132 0.99 -19.96 -15.15
CA ARG A 132 0.63 -20.57 -16.44
C ARG A 132 1.82 -20.60 -17.41
N VAL A 133 2.50 -19.46 -17.57
CA VAL A 133 3.65 -19.36 -18.47
C VAL A 133 4.79 -20.25 -17.97
N PHE A 134 5.10 -20.20 -16.68
CA PHE A 134 6.16 -21.01 -16.08
C PHE A 134 5.92 -22.52 -16.22
N GLN A 135 4.67 -22.99 -16.07
CA GLN A 135 4.31 -24.39 -16.25
C GLN A 135 4.43 -24.86 -17.71
N ASN A 136 4.15 -23.99 -18.68
CA ASN A 136 4.29 -24.32 -20.10
C ASN A 136 5.77 -24.46 -20.49
N LEU A 137 6.62 -23.53 -20.03
CA LEU A 137 8.07 -23.55 -20.26
C LEU A 137 8.77 -24.80 -19.68
N SER A 138 8.22 -25.41 -18.62
CA SER A 138 8.75 -26.65 -18.02
C SER A 138 8.50 -27.90 -18.88
N LYS A 139 7.52 -27.85 -19.81
CA LYS A 139 7.14 -29.00 -20.65
C LYS A 139 7.93 -29.07 -21.95
N GLU A 140 8.42 -27.94 -22.45
CA GLU A 140 9.15 -27.82 -23.71
C GLU A 140 10.64 -27.75 -23.38
N GLY A 141 11.34 -28.90 -23.44
CA GLY A 141 12.71 -29.08 -22.97
C GLY A 141 13.81 -28.25 -23.65
N HIS A 142 13.47 -27.29 -24.52
CA HIS A 142 14.39 -26.33 -25.13
C HIS A 142 13.72 -24.97 -25.26
N LEU A 143 14.18 -23.99 -24.48
CA LEU A 143 13.68 -22.61 -24.52
C LEU A 143 14.26 -21.84 -25.71
N ASP A 144 13.42 -21.46 -26.66
CA ASP A 144 13.77 -20.49 -27.70
C ASP A 144 14.09 -19.10 -27.09
N GLU A 145 14.79 -18.24 -27.83
CA GLU A 145 15.12 -16.88 -27.38
C GLU A 145 13.86 -16.05 -27.10
N ASN A 146 12.80 -16.24 -27.89
CA ASN A 146 11.50 -15.62 -27.67
C ASN A 146 10.82 -16.07 -26.36
N GLU A 147 10.98 -17.33 -25.99
CA GLU A 147 10.40 -17.92 -24.77
C GLU A 147 11.11 -17.43 -23.51
N LYS A 148 12.44 -17.20 -23.60
CA LYS A 148 13.20 -16.55 -22.52
C LYS A 148 12.75 -15.11 -22.31
N ILE A 149 12.55 -14.34 -23.39
CA ILE A 149 12.05 -12.96 -23.30
C ILE A 149 10.63 -12.94 -22.71
N ALA A 150 9.75 -13.86 -23.15
CA ALA A 150 8.42 -14.02 -22.58
C ALA A 150 8.48 -14.31 -21.07
N SER A 151 9.38 -15.21 -20.63
CA SER A 151 9.56 -15.53 -19.22
C SER A 151 10.00 -14.32 -18.38
N LEU A 152 10.92 -13.49 -18.89
CA LEU A 152 11.37 -12.28 -18.23
C LEU A 152 10.27 -11.22 -18.17
N SER A 153 9.52 -11.03 -19.24
CA SER A 153 8.40 -10.07 -19.26
C SER A 153 7.33 -10.41 -18.22
N VAL A 154 7.07 -11.69 -18.01
CA VAL A 154 6.05 -12.16 -17.07
C VAL A 154 6.56 -12.07 -15.62
N ILE A 155 7.85 -12.29 -15.40
CA ILE A 155 8.51 -11.98 -14.10
C ILE A 155 8.44 -10.48 -13.82
N GLU A 156 8.65 -9.61 -14.82
CA GLU A 156 8.53 -8.16 -14.65
C GLU A 156 7.11 -7.75 -14.23
N ILE A 157 6.08 -8.32 -14.86
CA ILE A 157 4.67 -8.04 -14.56
C ILE A 157 4.35 -8.38 -13.10
N ILE A 158 4.74 -9.57 -12.63
CA ILE A 158 4.48 -9.96 -11.22
C ILE A 158 5.27 -9.08 -10.24
N LEU A 159 6.54 -8.75 -10.54
CA LEU A 159 7.35 -7.88 -9.68
C LEU A 159 6.76 -6.47 -9.57
N LYS A 160 6.27 -5.91 -10.68
CA LYS A 160 5.57 -4.62 -10.69
C LYS A 160 4.26 -4.70 -9.91
N SER A 161 3.49 -5.77 -10.08
CA SER A 161 2.24 -6.00 -9.34
C SER A 161 2.48 -6.07 -7.83
N ILE A 162 3.51 -6.80 -7.38
CA ILE A 162 3.94 -6.86 -5.98
C ILE A 162 4.24 -5.46 -5.41
N ARG A 163 4.94 -4.60 -6.17
CA ARG A 163 5.23 -3.23 -5.73
C ARG A 163 3.96 -2.40 -5.57
N LYS A 164 3.01 -2.51 -6.50
CA LYS A 164 1.70 -1.83 -6.38
C LYS A 164 0.93 -2.31 -5.16
N ASP A 165 0.94 -3.61 -4.89
CA ASP A 165 0.28 -4.22 -3.72
C ASP A 165 0.83 -3.72 -2.38
N LEU A 166 2.11 -3.34 -2.38
CA LEU A 166 2.82 -2.74 -1.25
C LEU A 166 2.74 -1.19 -1.24
N LYS A 167 1.88 -0.60 -2.08
CA LYS A 167 1.68 0.87 -2.23
C LYS A 167 2.92 1.64 -2.73
N TYR A 168 3.86 0.97 -3.40
CA TYR A 168 4.95 1.65 -4.08
C TYR A 168 4.53 2.10 -5.48
N SER A 169 5.05 3.25 -5.92
CA SER A 169 4.92 3.67 -7.31
C SER A 169 5.70 2.73 -8.23
N VAL A 170 5.11 2.48 -9.39
CA VAL A 170 5.72 1.70 -10.47
C VAL A 170 5.95 2.62 -11.65
N SER A 171 7.14 2.52 -12.24
CA SER A 171 7.55 3.28 -13.40
C SER A 171 7.89 2.32 -14.53
N ASP A 172 7.48 2.64 -15.75
CA ASP A 172 7.85 1.86 -16.93
C ASP A 172 9.30 2.11 -17.36
N LYS A 173 9.97 3.08 -16.76
CA LYS A 173 11.39 3.38 -17.01
C LYS A 173 12.36 2.42 -16.32
N ILE A 174 11.87 1.59 -15.39
CA ILE A 174 12.71 0.69 -14.58
C ILE A 174 12.23 -0.74 -14.81
N PHE A 175 13.15 -1.60 -15.24
CA PHE A 175 12.97 -3.05 -15.31
C PHE A 175 13.49 -3.68 -14.02
N LEU A 176 12.60 -4.21 -13.20
CA LEU A 176 12.91 -4.88 -11.92
C LEU A 176 13.62 -6.21 -12.12
N THR A 177 13.31 -6.91 -13.21
CA THR A 177 14.05 -8.07 -13.72
C THR A 177 15.53 -7.77 -13.93
N GLY A 178 15.88 -6.52 -14.26
CA GLY A 178 17.26 -6.06 -14.31
C GLY A 178 18.02 -6.28 -13.01
N VAL A 179 17.36 -6.21 -11.84
CA VAL A 179 18.00 -6.45 -10.53
C VAL A 179 18.41 -7.92 -10.36
N LEU A 180 17.69 -8.84 -11.01
CA LEU A 180 17.94 -10.29 -10.93
C LEU A 180 19.06 -10.74 -11.89
N LEU A 181 19.21 -9.98 -12.98
CA LEU A 181 20.14 -10.23 -14.08
C LEU A 181 21.53 -9.62 -13.82
N GLY A 182 22.58 -10.28 -14.31
CA GLY A 182 23.94 -9.75 -14.32
C GLY A 182 24.10 -8.59 -15.30
N ILE A 183 25.17 -7.79 -15.13
CA ILE A 183 25.43 -6.56 -15.90
C ILE A 183 25.33 -6.77 -17.42
N LYS A 184 25.75 -7.95 -17.91
CA LYS A 184 25.72 -8.31 -19.34
C LYS A 184 24.30 -8.55 -19.87
N GLU A 185 23.45 -9.20 -19.10
CA GLU A 185 22.05 -9.44 -19.46
C GLU A 185 21.20 -8.15 -19.34
N GLN A 186 21.58 -7.23 -18.44
CA GLN A 186 20.95 -5.91 -18.34
C GLN A 186 21.17 -5.02 -19.57
N GLN A 187 22.30 -5.18 -20.28
CA GLN A 187 22.58 -4.44 -21.52
C GLN A 187 21.70 -4.92 -22.69
N ILE A 188 21.36 -6.22 -22.73
CA ILE A 188 20.49 -6.80 -23.76
C ILE A 188 19.07 -6.26 -23.61
N LEU A 189 18.54 -6.17 -22.39
CA LEU A 189 17.20 -5.61 -22.12
C LEU A 189 17.07 -4.11 -22.39
N LYS A 190 18.16 -3.35 -22.35
CA LYS A 190 18.14 -1.91 -22.69
C LYS A 190 18.17 -1.66 -24.20
N ASN A 191 18.58 -2.65 -24.98
CA ASN A 191 18.70 -2.57 -26.43
C ASN A 191 17.51 -3.22 -27.16
N LEU A 192 16.56 -3.79 -26.41
CA LEU A 192 15.23 -4.25 -26.83
C LEU A 192 14.22 -3.12 -26.62
#